data_AF-A0AAU9KC64-F1
#
_entry.id   AF-A0AAU9KC64-F1
#
_cell.length_a   1.000
_cell.length_b   1.000
_cell.length_c   1.000
_cell.angle_alpha   90.00
_cell.angle_beta   90.00
_cell.angle_gamma   90.00
#
_symmetry.space_group_name_H-M   'P 1'
#
loop_
_entity.id
_entity.type
_entity.pdbx_description
1 polymer ?
#
loop_
_entity_poly.entity_id
_entity_poly.type
_entity_poly.pdbx_seq_one_letter_code
_entity_poly.pdbx_strand_id
1 'polypeptide(L)'
;MSDASTSPSSSELLDSVTPMPMSRSVRKRPRSSNDFFELLNCPICFDYYTPPIINCKKGHSFCINCIERMERTSGDLRCPQCRSPIDKTSRNHLIEDQLEKITVGCIWREYGCKVRISLTERENHEKTCDKRPGGVFCYFAHEPLGNSCSWKGNPLQLPKHLEQFHDIQPIERGRIVKFLWNPPRQDQARFRHRVIKIGYPSESNKTYFILEHIYIPDCKQLLFMVRTLDSEVKIPYKISILNRSDDENKISFRGKTADFEDIGLLSQYPNIDKTKIFSVHYDTLQNYSFQNQEDGLIYFSLHVEFLSAGYREVVDD
;
A
#
# COMPACT_ATOMS: atom_id res chain seq x y z
N MET A 1 83.20 6.77 -43.58
CA MET A 1 83.57 7.41 -42.29
C MET A 1 84.12 8.78 -42.67
N SER A 2 83.26 9.80 -42.78
CA SER A 2 82.86 10.76 -41.71
C SER A 2 84.09 11.57 -41.25
N ASP A 3 84.17 12.90 -41.29
CA ASP A 3 83.19 13.99 -41.40
C ASP A 3 83.87 15.23 -41.99
N ALA A 4 83.10 16.10 -42.64
CA ALA A 4 83.53 17.43 -43.06
C ALA A 4 82.84 18.49 -42.19
N SER A 5 83.66 19.25 -41.48
CA SER A 5 83.33 20.42 -40.68
C SER A 5 83.50 21.69 -41.50
N THR A 6 82.47 22.54 -41.58
CA THR A 6 82.65 24.01 -41.60
C THR A 6 81.32 24.74 -41.40
N SER A 7 81.32 25.68 -40.45
CA SER A 7 80.40 26.81 -40.30
C SER A 7 81.02 28.05 -41.00
N PRO A 8 80.49 29.30 -40.92
CA PRO A 8 79.14 29.81 -40.57
C PRO A 8 78.59 30.83 -41.61
N SER A 9 77.36 31.33 -41.46
CA SER A 9 77.04 32.76 -41.61
C SER A 9 75.61 33.08 -41.18
N SER A 10 75.49 34.16 -40.43
CA SER A 10 74.33 34.83 -39.86
C SER A 10 73.36 35.45 -40.89
N SER A 11 72.06 35.43 -40.59
CA SER A 11 71.18 36.61 -40.63
C SER A 11 69.79 36.29 -40.07
N GLU A 12 69.23 37.29 -39.42
CA GLU A 12 67.99 37.34 -38.63
C GLU A 12 66.73 36.91 -39.41
N LEU A 13 65.67 36.49 -38.70
CA LEU A 13 64.29 36.97 -38.88
C LEU A 13 63.32 36.25 -37.91
N LEU A 14 62.92 37.02 -36.89
CA LEU A 14 61.58 37.15 -36.28
C LEU A 14 60.80 35.90 -35.81
N ASP A 15 60.48 35.96 -34.50
CA ASP A 15 59.55 35.14 -33.75
C ASP A 15 58.21 34.88 -34.46
N SER A 16 57.86 33.61 -34.61
CA SER A 16 56.48 33.17 -34.85
C SER A 16 56.06 32.20 -33.75
N VAL A 17 55.67 32.75 -32.60
CA VAL A 17 54.85 32.01 -31.61
C VAL A 17 53.47 31.86 -32.23
N THR A 18 53.16 30.66 -32.73
CA THR A 18 51.81 30.31 -33.15
C THR A 18 50.90 30.29 -31.92
N PRO A 19 49.78 31.04 -31.90
CA PRO A 19 48.83 30.94 -30.82
C PRO A 19 48.21 29.53 -30.84
N MET A 20 48.29 28.80 -29.74
CA MET A 20 47.51 27.58 -29.57
C MET A 20 46.03 27.93 -29.75
N PRO A 21 45.24 27.10 -30.46
CA PRO A 21 43.82 27.35 -30.62
C PRO A 21 43.16 27.34 -29.24
N MET A 22 42.58 28.47 -28.85
CA MET A 22 41.77 28.56 -27.64
C MET A 22 40.66 27.52 -27.73
N SER A 23 40.68 26.55 -26.82
CA SER A 23 39.57 25.62 -26.67
C SER A 23 38.32 26.43 -26.32
N ARG A 24 37.39 26.52 -27.27
CA ARG A 24 36.07 27.09 -27.02
C ARG A 24 35.47 26.34 -25.84
N SER A 25 35.17 27.04 -24.75
CA SER A 25 34.33 26.47 -23.71
C SER A 25 33.01 26.09 -24.37
N VAL A 26 32.78 24.79 -24.53
CA VAL A 26 31.48 24.29 -24.97
C VAL A 26 30.52 24.64 -23.85
N ARG A 27 29.78 25.74 -24.02
CA ARG A 27 28.63 26.05 -23.18
C ARG A 27 27.68 24.86 -23.32
N LYS A 28 27.69 23.95 -22.34
CA LYS A 28 26.77 22.82 -22.29
C LYS A 28 25.37 23.42 -22.38
N ARG A 29 24.60 23.01 -23.40
CA ARG A 29 23.20 23.43 -23.53
C ARG A 29 22.50 23.12 -22.20
N PRO A 30 21.70 24.04 -21.64
CA PRO A 30 20.88 23.71 -20.47
C PRO A 30 20.03 22.49 -20.86
N ARG A 31 20.12 21.42 -20.07
CA ARG A 31 19.33 20.21 -20.26
C ARG A 31 17.84 20.57 -20.19
N SER A 32 17.02 19.91 -20.99
CA SER A 32 15.57 20.16 -20.98
C SER A 32 15.02 19.87 -19.57
N SER A 33 13.92 20.52 -19.19
CA SER A 33 13.30 20.26 -17.89
C SER A 33 12.87 18.80 -17.72
N ASN A 34 12.57 18.08 -18.81
CA ASN A 34 12.22 16.66 -18.76
C ASN A 34 13.44 15.80 -18.40
N ASP A 35 14.61 16.12 -18.96
CA ASP A 35 15.87 15.42 -18.68
C ASP A 35 16.26 15.55 -17.19
N PHE A 36 15.81 16.60 -16.51
CA PHE A 36 16.07 16.79 -15.08
C PHE A 36 15.25 15.83 -14.21
N PHE A 37 13.96 15.62 -14.52
CA PHE A 37 13.11 14.71 -13.77
C PHE A 37 13.52 13.24 -13.96
N GLU A 38 14.00 12.87 -15.15
CA GLU A 38 14.53 11.53 -15.40
C GLU A 38 15.73 11.17 -14.52
N LEU A 39 16.55 12.16 -14.13
CA LEU A 39 17.69 11.95 -13.21
C LEU A 39 17.24 11.63 -11.77
N LEU A 40 15.97 11.86 -11.45
CA LEU A 40 15.38 11.59 -10.15
C LEU A 40 14.64 10.25 -10.13
N ASN A 41 14.72 9.46 -11.20
CA ASN A 41 14.08 8.16 -11.29
C ASN A 41 15.02 7.04 -10.83
N CYS A 42 14.47 6.13 -10.05
CA CYS A 42 15.14 4.91 -9.66
C CYS A 42 15.23 3.95 -10.86
N PRO A 43 16.41 3.40 -11.18
CA PRO A 43 16.59 2.52 -12.34
C PRO A 43 15.98 1.12 -12.15
N ILE A 44 15.39 0.82 -10.98
CA ILE A 44 14.74 -0.47 -10.71
C ILE A 44 13.22 -0.37 -10.89
N CYS A 45 12.57 0.61 -10.25
CA CYS A 45 11.12 0.79 -10.38
C CYS A 45 10.72 1.70 -11.54
N PHE A 46 11.68 2.41 -12.15
CA PHE A 46 11.45 3.39 -13.23
C PHE A 46 10.50 4.54 -12.84
N ASP A 47 10.35 4.77 -11.54
CA ASP A 47 9.60 5.88 -10.96
C ASP A 47 10.57 6.76 -10.15
N TYR A 48 10.11 7.93 -9.71
CA TYR A 48 10.87 8.80 -8.83
C TYR A 48 11.40 8.04 -7.61
N TYR A 49 12.58 8.44 -7.14
CA TYR A 49 13.12 7.91 -5.90
C TYR A 49 12.16 8.12 -4.73
N THR A 50 11.94 7.08 -3.93
CA THR A 50 11.19 7.15 -2.67
C THR A 50 12.18 6.98 -1.52
N PRO A 51 12.33 7.97 -0.63
CA PRO A 51 13.17 7.84 0.56
C PRO A 51 12.72 6.69 1.46
N PRO A 52 13.64 5.99 2.18
CA PRO A 52 15.10 6.10 2.12
C PRO A 52 15.74 5.74 0.77
N ILE A 53 16.73 6.53 0.33
CA ILE A 53 17.49 6.31 -0.91
C ILE A 53 18.84 5.71 -0.58
N ILE A 54 19.11 4.50 -1.05
CA ILE A 54 20.31 3.73 -0.73
C ILE A 54 21.35 3.89 -1.82
N ASN A 55 22.59 4.13 -1.41
CA ASN A 55 23.76 4.21 -2.28
C ASN A 55 24.60 2.94 -2.23
N CYS A 56 25.10 2.53 -3.39
CA CYS A 56 26.24 1.63 -3.42
C CYS A 56 27.55 2.40 -3.19
N LYS A 57 28.64 1.70 -2.89
CA LYS A 57 29.98 2.31 -2.67
C LYS A 57 30.51 3.14 -3.85
N LYS A 58 29.97 2.95 -5.06
CA LYS A 58 30.34 3.70 -6.27
C LYS A 58 29.38 4.86 -6.60
N GLY A 59 28.38 5.12 -5.76
CA GLY A 59 27.49 6.28 -5.89
C GLY A 59 26.21 6.07 -6.71
N HIS A 60 25.85 4.83 -7.07
CA HIS A 60 24.53 4.55 -7.68
C HIS A 60 23.44 4.50 -6.61
N SER A 61 22.32 5.17 -6.88
CA SER A 61 21.21 5.34 -5.93
C SER A 61 19.99 4.49 -6.30
N PHE A 62 19.29 3.96 -5.29
CA PHE A 62 18.10 3.10 -5.42
C PHE A 62 17.12 3.37 -4.26
N CYS A 63 15.82 3.14 -4.45
CA CYS A 63 14.87 3.14 -3.32
C CYS A 63 15.13 1.95 -2.39
N ILE A 64 14.97 2.10 -1.08
CA ILE A 64 15.13 0.98 -0.12
C ILE A 64 14.21 -0.19 -0.46
N ASN A 65 12.95 0.08 -0.82
CA ASN A 65 11.96 -0.94 -1.19
C ASN A 65 12.43 -1.77 -2.39
N CYS A 66 13.13 -1.16 -3.35
CA CYS A 66 13.71 -1.86 -4.50
C CYS A 66 14.86 -2.78 -4.08
N ILE A 67 15.71 -2.32 -3.17
CA ILE A 67 16.84 -3.10 -2.64
C ILE A 67 16.35 -4.29 -1.81
N GLU A 68 15.37 -4.08 -0.94
CA GLU A 68 14.78 -5.18 -0.16
C GLU A 68 14.04 -6.19 -1.04
N ARG A 69 13.33 -5.72 -2.07
CA ARG A 69 12.69 -6.62 -3.04
C ARG A 69 13.74 -7.47 -3.75
N MET A 70 14.84 -6.86 -4.19
CA MET A 70 15.96 -7.58 -4.81
C MET A 70 16.52 -8.63 -3.87
N GLU A 71 16.80 -8.29 -2.61
CA GLU A 71 17.27 -9.24 -1.61
C GLU A 71 16.30 -10.42 -1.41
N ARG A 72 14.98 -10.16 -1.31
CA ARG A 72 13.96 -11.22 -1.19
C ARG A 72 13.91 -12.15 -2.41
N THR A 73 14.17 -11.62 -3.61
CA THR A 73 14.02 -12.38 -4.86
C THR A 73 15.30 -13.09 -5.31
N SER A 74 16.46 -12.45 -5.22
CA SER A 74 17.74 -13.00 -5.71
C SER A 74 18.68 -13.45 -4.60
N GLY A 75 18.45 -13.04 -3.35
CA GLY A 75 19.39 -13.26 -2.25
C GLY A 75 20.72 -12.52 -2.38
N ASP A 76 20.88 -11.66 -3.40
CA ASP A 76 22.13 -10.98 -3.71
C ASP A 76 22.00 -9.46 -3.52
N LEU A 77 22.77 -8.92 -2.57
CA LEU A 77 22.79 -7.51 -2.22
C LEU A 77 23.94 -6.77 -2.95
N ARG A 78 23.95 -6.86 -4.28
CA ARG A 78 24.92 -6.19 -5.16
C ARG A 78 24.25 -5.20 -6.09
N CYS A 79 24.95 -4.09 -6.35
CA CYS A 79 24.48 -3.03 -7.23
C CYS A 79 24.21 -3.54 -8.65
N PRO A 80 22.99 -3.37 -9.21
CA PRO A 80 22.67 -3.80 -10.57
C PRO A 80 23.54 -3.16 -11.65
N GLN A 81 24.02 -1.94 -11.40
CA GLN A 81 24.77 -1.15 -12.38
C GLN A 81 26.27 -1.45 -12.35
N CYS A 82 26.86 -1.71 -11.17
CA CYS A 82 28.32 -1.84 -11.03
C CYS A 82 28.79 -3.04 -10.22
N ARG A 83 27.87 -3.91 -9.80
CA ARG A 83 28.09 -5.16 -9.05
C ARG A 83 28.81 -5.01 -7.70
N SER A 84 28.96 -3.77 -7.21
CA SER A 84 29.57 -3.50 -5.90
C SER A 84 28.60 -3.87 -4.77
N PRO A 85 29.09 -4.33 -3.60
CA PRO A 85 28.22 -4.59 -2.44
C PRO A 85 27.40 -3.36 -2.06
N ILE A 86 26.13 -3.57 -1.71
CA ILE A 86 25.25 -2.52 -1.19
C ILE A 86 25.20 -2.62 0.33
N ASP A 87 25.33 -1.47 1.00
CA ASP A 87 25.06 -1.31 2.43
C ASP A 87 23.77 -0.51 2.59
N LYS A 88 22.75 -1.14 3.19
CA LYS A 88 21.42 -0.54 3.39
C LYS A 88 21.43 0.67 4.33
N THR A 89 22.49 0.87 5.10
CA THR A 89 22.63 2.03 5.98
C THR A 89 23.18 3.26 5.25
N SER A 90 23.78 3.07 4.08
CA SER A 90 24.35 4.16 3.28
C SER A 90 23.26 4.91 2.51
N ARG A 91 22.78 6.01 3.09
CA ARG A 91 21.71 6.83 2.51
C ARG A 91 22.22 8.01 1.69
N ASN A 92 21.46 8.38 0.66
CA ASN A 92 21.68 9.58 -0.13
C ASN A 92 20.81 10.74 0.35
N HIS A 93 21.19 11.36 1.46
CA HIS A 93 20.45 12.51 2.01
C HIS A 93 20.36 13.68 1.04
N LEU A 94 21.35 13.87 0.15
CA LEU A 94 21.29 14.93 -0.84
C LEU A 94 20.10 14.76 -1.80
N ILE A 95 19.89 13.56 -2.35
CA ILE A 95 18.74 13.32 -3.24
C ILE A 95 17.44 13.43 -2.43
N GLU A 96 17.39 12.88 -1.21
CA GLU A 96 16.23 12.99 -0.32
C GLU A 96 15.82 14.46 -0.10
N ASP A 97 16.77 15.33 0.24
CA ASP A 97 16.56 16.77 0.43
C ASP A 97 16.13 17.49 -0.85
N GLN A 98 16.59 17.03 -2.02
CA GLN A 98 16.16 17.61 -3.30
C GLN A 98 14.71 17.23 -3.63
N LEU A 99 14.33 15.97 -3.43
CA LEU A 99 12.97 15.50 -3.70
C LEU A 99 11.93 16.24 -2.87
N GLU A 100 12.27 16.60 -1.62
CA GLU A 100 11.38 17.36 -0.73
C GLU A 100 11.07 18.76 -1.29
N LYS A 101 12.05 19.40 -1.95
CA LYS A 101 11.94 20.76 -2.50
C LYS A 101 11.26 20.81 -3.87
N ILE A 102 11.26 19.70 -4.60
CA ILE A 102 10.72 19.62 -5.95
C ILE A 102 9.23 19.30 -5.87
N THR A 103 8.40 20.22 -6.38
CA THR A 103 6.95 20.01 -6.42
C THR A 103 6.45 19.66 -7.82
N VAL A 104 5.63 18.61 -7.89
CA VAL A 104 4.96 18.15 -9.12
C VAL A 104 3.44 18.28 -9.00
N GLY A 105 2.75 18.23 -10.12
CA GLY A 105 1.29 18.12 -10.12
C GLY A 105 0.85 16.70 -9.82
N CYS A 106 -0.28 16.55 -9.12
CA CYS A 106 -0.97 15.28 -9.00
C CYS A 106 -1.28 14.67 -10.38
N ILE A 107 -1.09 13.35 -10.53
CA ILE A 107 -1.47 12.61 -11.76
C ILE A 107 -2.97 12.74 -12.08
N TRP A 108 -3.81 12.96 -11.06
CA TRP A 108 -5.27 13.13 -11.21
C TRP A 108 -5.67 14.57 -11.58
N ARG A 109 -4.74 15.37 -12.12
CA ARG A 109 -5.01 16.76 -12.51
C ARG A 109 -6.14 16.88 -13.54
N GLU A 110 -6.19 15.96 -14.48
CA GLU A 110 -7.26 15.92 -15.50
C GLU A 110 -8.63 15.66 -14.90
N TYR A 111 -8.69 14.95 -13.76
CA TYR A 111 -9.90 14.74 -12.96
C TYR A 111 -10.19 15.89 -11.98
N GLY A 112 -9.47 17.00 -12.10
CA GLY A 112 -9.69 18.23 -11.36
C GLY A 112 -8.82 18.44 -10.12
N CYS A 113 -7.80 17.59 -9.89
CA CYS A 113 -6.86 17.84 -8.79
C CYS A 113 -5.92 19.01 -9.15
N LYS A 114 -5.97 20.09 -8.36
CA LYS A 114 -5.09 21.26 -8.57
C LYS A 114 -3.89 21.30 -7.63
N VAL A 115 -3.79 20.31 -6.74
CA VAL A 115 -2.74 20.26 -5.72
C VAL A 115 -1.38 20.03 -6.38
N ARG A 116 -0.38 20.76 -5.90
CA ARG A 116 1.03 20.50 -6.16
C ARG A 116 1.66 19.97 -4.87
N ILE A 117 2.45 18.91 -5.00
CA ILE A 117 2.99 18.12 -3.88
C ILE A 117 4.47 17.88 -4.11
N SER A 118 5.24 17.70 -3.03
CA SER A 118 6.64 17.30 -3.14
C SER A 118 6.74 15.90 -3.75
N LEU A 119 7.90 15.55 -4.32
CA LEU A 119 8.12 14.20 -4.82
C LEU A 119 8.09 13.15 -3.70
N THR A 120 8.44 13.54 -2.46
CA THR A 120 8.41 12.64 -1.29
C THR A 120 6.99 12.31 -0.83
N GLU A 121 6.04 13.23 -0.95
CA GLU A 121 4.65 13.04 -0.54
C GLU A 121 3.74 12.57 -1.69
N ARG A 122 4.29 12.52 -2.91
CA ARG A 122 3.54 12.26 -4.14
C ARG A 122 2.71 10.98 -4.07
N GLU A 123 3.37 9.86 -3.78
CA GLU A 123 2.73 8.54 -3.76
C GLU A 123 1.56 8.50 -2.74
N ASN A 124 1.76 9.04 -1.54
CA ASN A 124 0.75 9.08 -0.49
C ASN A 124 -0.47 9.94 -0.89
N HIS A 125 -0.23 11.11 -1.48
CA HIS A 125 -1.32 11.95 -2.00
C HIS A 125 -2.06 11.24 -3.13
N GLU A 126 -1.37 10.67 -4.11
CA GLU A 126 -2.01 10.02 -5.27
C GLU A 126 -2.87 8.83 -4.84
N LYS A 127 -2.41 8.06 -3.84
CA LYS A 127 -3.16 6.97 -3.21
C LYS A 127 -4.43 7.46 -2.53
N THR A 128 -4.41 8.62 -1.89
CA THR A 128 -5.50 9.17 -1.07
C THR A 128 -6.27 10.34 -1.71
N CYS A 129 -5.98 10.68 -2.96
CA CYS A 129 -6.53 11.86 -3.63
C CYS A 129 -8.04 11.74 -3.84
N ASP A 130 -8.80 12.80 -3.52
CA ASP A 130 -10.26 12.88 -3.70
C ASP A 130 -10.68 12.82 -5.17
N LYS A 131 -9.77 13.16 -6.08
CA LYS A 131 -10.00 13.17 -7.53
C LYS A 131 -9.52 11.89 -8.21
N ARG A 132 -9.01 10.92 -7.44
CA ARG A 132 -8.69 9.59 -7.95
C ARG A 132 -9.98 8.94 -8.52
N PRO A 133 -9.96 8.44 -9.76
CA PRO A 133 -11.07 7.66 -10.32
C PRO A 133 -11.34 6.40 -9.48
N GLY A 134 -12.59 5.93 -9.43
CA GLY A 134 -12.97 4.75 -8.64
C GLY A 134 -13.40 5.05 -7.20
N GLY A 135 -13.83 6.29 -6.90
CA GLY A 135 -14.35 6.66 -5.58
C GLY A 135 -15.57 5.84 -5.15
N VAL A 136 -15.68 5.61 -3.85
CA VAL A 136 -16.65 4.73 -3.20
C VAL A 136 -17.65 5.54 -2.40
N PHE A 137 -18.88 5.05 -2.31
CA PHE A 137 -19.92 5.66 -1.49
C PHE A 137 -19.84 5.16 -0.06
N CYS A 138 -20.29 5.99 0.88
CA CYS A 138 -20.48 5.54 2.26
C CYS A 138 -21.49 4.38 2.32
N TYR A 139 -21.26 3.42 3.20
CA TYR A 139 -22.17 2.28 3.43
C TYR A 139 -23.58 2.69 3.89
N PHE A 140 -23.71 3.89 4.44
CA PHE A 140 -24.98 4.47 4.91
C PHE A 140 -25.67 5.31 3.82
N ALA A 141 -25.20 5.29 2.57
CA ALA A 141 -25.78 6.09 1.49
C ALA A 141 -27.21 5.67 1.10
N HIS A 142 -27.59 4.41 1.36
CA HIS A 142 -28.90 3.87 1.01
C HIS A 142 -29.77 3.55 2.23
N GLU A 143 -29.48 4.11 3.40
CA GLU A 143 -30.30 3.83 4.58
C GLU A 143 -31.73 4.39 4.43
N PRO A 144 -32.77 3.54 4.56
CA PRO A 144 -34.16 3.93 4.30
C PRO A 144 -34.80 4.80 5.39
N LEU A 145 -34.16 4.96 6.56
CA LEU A 145 -34.72 5.66 7.73
C LEU A 145 -34.29 7.14 7.85
N GLY A 146 -33.94 7.77 6.73
CA GLY A 146 -33.95 9.24 6.63
C GLY A 146 -32.64 9.97 6.88
N ASN A 147 -31.51 9.28 7.01
CA ASN A 147 -30.18 9.91 7.16
C ASN A 147 -29.17 9.31 6.17
N SER A 148 -29.52 9.32 4.88
CA SER A 148 -28.64 8.82 3.83
C SER A 148 -27.37 9.65 3.74
N CYS A 149 -26.23 9.00 3.92
CA CYS A 149 -24.94 9.67 3.83
C CYS A 149 -24.58 9.94 2.37
N SER A 150 -24.32 11.20 2.02
CA SER A 150 -23.94 11.61 0.66
C SER A 150 -22.44 11.52 0.38
N TRP A 151 -21.65 11.04 1.35
CA TRP A 151 -20.20 10.97 1.21
C TRP A 151 -19.79 10.01 0.09
N LYS A 152 -18.91 10.51 -0.77
CA LYS A 152 -18.20 9.75 -1.81
C LYS A 152 -16.76 10.20 -1.82
N GLY A 153 -15.83 9.27 -1.81
CA GLY A 153 -14.40 9.60 -1.75
C GLY A 153 -13.50 8.41 -2.04
N ASN A 154 -12.23 8.58 -1.73
CA ASN A 154 -11.24 7.52 -1.88
C ASN A 154 -11.49 6.38 -0.87
N PRO A 155 -11.36 5.09 -1.24
CA PRO A 155 -11.53 3.97 -0.30
C PRO A 155 -10.70 4.12 0.99
N LEU A 156 -9.45 4.60 0.90
CA LEU A 156 -8.56 4.79 2.05
C LEU A 156 -9.06 5.85 3.05
N GLN A 157 -9.94 6.74 2.62
CA GLN A 157 -10.54 7.77 3.47
C GLN A 157 -11.82 7.31 4.17
N LEU A 158 -12.43 6.21 3.70
CA LEU A 158 -13.69 5.70 4.24
C LEU A 158 -13.63 5.40 5.74
N PRO A 159 -12.59 4.75 6.31
CA PRO A 159 -12.50 4.50 7.75
C PRO A 159 -12.63 5.77 8.60
N LYS A 160 -11.91 6.83 8.21
CA LYS A 160 -11.94 8.11 8.91
C LYS A 160 -13.32 8.77 8.81
N HIS A 161 -13.96 8.69 7.65
CA HIS A 161 -15.33 9.17 7.48
C HIS A 161 -16.31 8.41 8.38
N LEU A 162 -16.24 7.08 8.42
CA LEU A 162 -17.10 6.25 9.26
C LEU A 162 -16.89 6.51 10.76
N GLU A 163 -15.66 6.74 11.19
CA GLU A 163 -15.34 7.11 12.57
C GLU A 163 -15.94 8.48 12.95
N GLN A 164 -15.82 9.47 12.09
CA GLN A 164 -16.21 10.86 12.38
C GLN A 164 -17.72 11.13 12.26
N PHE A 165 -18.38 10.51 11.29
CA PHE A 165 -19.76 10.84 10.92
C PHE A 165 -20.75 9.71 11.25
N HIS A 166 -20.26 8.50 11.55
CA HIS A 166 -21.09 7.33 11.87
C HIS A 166 -20.71 6.65 13.20
N ASP A 167 -19.79 7.24 13.98
CA ASP A 167 -19.28 6.70 15.26
C ASP A 167 -18.81 5.23 15.19
N ILE A 168 -18.23 4.84 14.04
CA ILE A 168 -17.69 3.50 13.86
C ILE A 168 -16.22 3.50 14.25
N GLN A 169 -15.96 3.16 15.52
CA GLN A 169 -14.61 3.06 16.05
C GLN A 169 -13.87 1.85 15.44
N PRO A 170 -12.66 2.03 14.85
CA PRO A 170 -11.88 0.94 14.33
C PRO A 170 -11.37 0.02 15.43
N ILE A 171 -11.36 -1.29 15.17
CA ILE A 171 -10.98 -2.28 16.17
C ILE A 171 -9.49 -2.65 16.04
N GLU A 172 -8.71 -2.60 17.13
CA GLU A 172 -7.24 -2.80 17.11
C GLU A 172 -6.79 -4.28 17.24
N ARG A 173 -5.61 -4.61 16.66
CA ARG A 173 -4.96 -5.94 16.67
C ARG A 173 -4.64 -6.43 18.09
N GLY A 174 -4.73 -7.74 18.31
CA GLY A 174 -4.27 -8.42 19.54
C GLY A 174 -5.34 -8.56 20.63
N ARG A 175 -6.51 -7.97 20.42
CA ARG A 175 -7.71 -8.34 21.17
C ARG A 175 -8.43 -9.43 20.39
N ILE A 176 -8.84 -10.51 21.07
CA ILE A 176 -9.95 -11.32 20.58
C ILE A 176 -11.12 -10.35 20.48
N VAL A 177 -11.37 -9.87 19.26
CA VAL A 177 -12.50 -9.00 19.00
C VAL A 177 -13.73 -9.89 19.09
N LYS A 178 -14.34 -9.98 20.27
CA LYS A 178 -15.64 -10.64 20.41
C LYS A 178 -16.64 -9.82 19.61
N PHE A 179 -16.95 -10.25 18.40
CA PHE A 179 -17.91 -9.53 17.58
C PHE A 179 -19.30 -9.74 18.14
N LEU A 180 -19.91 -8.68 18.68
CA LEU A 180 -21.32 -8.66 19.00
C LEU A 180 -22.12 -8.62 17.69
N TRP A 181 -22.86 -9.69 17.39
CA TRP A 181 -23.79 -9.71 16.27
C TRP A 181 -25.22 -9.81 16.76
N ASN A 182 -26.06 -8.89 16.28
CA ASN A 182 -27.50 -8.99 16.46
C ASN A 182 -28.05 -9.84 15.31
N PRO A 183 -28.71 -10.98 15.58
CA PRO A 183 -29.24 -11.84 14.55
C PRO A 183 -30.21 -11.07 13.62
N PRO A 184 -30.21 -11.39 12.32
CA PRO A 184 -31.18 -10.89 11.38
C PRO A 184 -32.54 -11.44 11.80
N ARG A 185 -33.56 -10.60 11.71
CA ARG A 185 -34.92 -11.11 11.66
C ARG A 185 -35.02 -11.95 10.38
N GLN A 186 -35.71 -13.09 10.43
CA GLN A 186 -35.74 -14.09 9.36
C GLN A 186 -36.26 -13.55 8.01
N ASP A 187 -36.85 -12.36 8.00
CA ASP A 187 -37.60 -11.76 6.90
C ASP A 187 -36.86 -10.64 6.14
N GLN A 188 -35.69 -10.18 6.60
CA GLN A 188 -34.99 -9.06 5.98
C GLN A 188 -33.49 -9.33 5.76
N ALA A 189 -33.04 -9.13 4.53
CA ALA A 189 -31.61 -9.11 4.21
C ALA A 189 -30.93 -7.99 4.99
N ARG A 190 -29.84 -8.32 5.70
CA ARG A 190 -29.07 -7.34 6.46
C ARG A 190 -27.63 -7.34 5.99
N PHE A 191 -27.20 -6.16 5.54
CA PHE A 191 -25.83 -5.84 5.23
C PHE A 191 -25.25 -5.09 6.42
N ARG A 192 -24.12 -5.52 6.95
CA ARG A 192 -23.33 -4.63 7.80
C ARG A 192 -21.85 -4.70 7.48
N HIS A 193 -21.22 -3.57 7.73
CA HIS A 193 -19.80 -3.35 7.51
C HIS A 193 -19.19 -2.95 8.86
N ARG A 194 -17.99 -3.47 9.16
CA ARG A 194 -17.21 -3.07 10.33
C ARG A 194 -15.79 -2.75 9.90
N VAL A 195 -15.18 -1.74 10.53
CA VAL A 195 -13.80 -1.33 10.28
C VAL A 195 -12.85 -2.06 11.23
N ILE A 196 -11.87 -2.76 10.68
CA ILE A 196 -10.77 -3.39 11.41
C ILE A 196 -9.50 -2.59 11.17
N LYS A 197 -8.76 -2.27 12.22
CA LYS A 197 -7.52 -1.50 12.17
C LYS A 197 -6.37 -2.36 12.68
N ILE A 198 -5.37 -2.56 11.83
CA ILE A 198 -4.16 -3.31 12.15
C ILE A 198 -2.98 -2.33 12.22
N GLY A 199 -2.36 -2.26 13.39
CA GLY A 199 -1.02 -1.69 13.52
C GLY A 199 0.04 -2.78 13.37
N TYR A 200 1.11 -2.50 12.63
CA TYR A 200 2.31 -3.33 12.64
C TYR A 200 3.26 -2.83 13.73
N PRO A 201 3.81 -3.71 14.59
CA PRO A 201 4.74 -3.28 15.63
C PRO A 201 5.98 -2.54 15.09
N SER A 202 6.35 -2.79 13.83
CA SER A 202 7.54 -2.26 13.16
C SER A 202 7.29 -1.05 12.27
N GLU A 203 6.04 -0.60 12.07
CA GLU A 203 5.71 0.52 11.19
C GLU A 203 4.73 1.49 11.86
N SER A 204 4.98 2.81 11.71
CA SER A 204 4.03 3.85 12.12
C SER A 204 2.72 3.83 11.30
N ASN A 205 2.71 3.11 10.18
CA ASN A 205 1.57 3.00 9.29
C ASN A 205 0.53 2.00 9.82
N LYS A 206 -0.70 2.50 9.97
CA LYS A 206 -1.88 1.72 10.33
C LYS A 206 -2.59 1.30 9.06
N THR A 207 -2.90 0.01 8.93
CA THR A 207 -3.67 -0.52 7.80
C THR A 207 -5.11 -0.77 8.23
N TYR A 208 -6.07 -0.40 7.39
CA TYR A 208 -7.49 -0.59 7.64
C TYR A 208 -8.07 -1.65 6.69
N PHE A 209 -8.92 -2.50 7.24
CA PHE A 209 -9.67 -3.52 6.53
C PHE A 209 -11.15 -3.37 6.83
N ILE A 210 -12.00 -3.84 5.93
CA ILE A 210 -13.44 -3.89 6.17
C ILE A 210 -13.85 -5.35 6.31
N LEU A 211 -14.47 -5.68 7.44
CA LEU A 211 -15.22 -6.93 7.58
C LEU A 211 -16.65 -6.68 7.10
N GLU A 212 -17.02 -7.36 6.03
CA GLU A 212 -18.38 -7.39 5.52
C GLU A 212 -19.07 -8.66 5.98
N HIS A 213 -20.32 -8.53 6.42
CA HIS A 213 -21.19 -9.68 6.65
C HIS A 213 -22.58 -9.46 6.10
N ILE A 214 -23.11 -10.51 5.47
CA ILE A 214 -24.37 -10.46 4.75
C ILE A 214 -25.19 -11.69 5.07
N TYR A 215 -26.42 -11.45 5.49
CA TYR A 215 -27.42 -12.50 5.62
C TYR A 215 -28.34 -12.49 4.42
N ILE A 216 -28.48 -13.65 3.78
CA ILE A 216 -29.37 -13.88 2.65
C ILE A 216 -30.55 -14.73 3.15
N PRO A 217 -31.75 -14.14 3.35
CA PRO A 217 -32.91 -14.84 3.92
C PRO A 217 -33.37 -16.04 3.08
N ASP A 218 -33.43 -15.88 1.75
CA ASP A 218 -33.97 -16.89 0.81
C ASP A 218 -33.33 -18.26 0.96
N CYS A 219 -32.04 -18.30 1.31
CA CYS A 219 -31.24 -19.51 1.47
C CYS A 219 -30.68 -19.69 2.89
N LYS A 220 -31.07 -18.82 3.82
CA LYS A 220 -30.59 -18.79 5.21
C LYS A 220 -29.06 -18.85 5.33
N GLN A 221 -28.33 -18.22 4.41
CA GLN A 221 -26.86 -18.19 4.44
C GLN A 221 -26.34 -16.91 5.06
N LEU A 222 -25.28 -17.05 5.85
CA LEU A 222 -24.48 -15.96 6.36
C LEU A 222 -23.10 -15.99 5.70
N LEU A 223 -22.72 -14.88 5.08
CA LEU A 223 -21.47 -14.73 4.34
C LEU A 223 -20.57 -13.74 5.07
N PHE A 224 -19.28 -14.06 5.20
CA PHE A 224 -18.26 -13.16 5.73
C PHE A 224 -17.07 -13.03 4.79
N MET A 225 -16.54 -11.81 4.69
CA MET A 225 -15.36 -11.50 3.90
C MET A 225 -14.61 -10.32 4.51
N VAL A 226 -13.28 -10.37 4.43
CA VAL A 226 -12.41 -9.23 4.77
C VAL A 226 -11.89 -8.59 3.48
N ARG A 227 -12.12 -7.29 3.35
CA ARG A 227 -11.62 -6.47 2.24
C ARG A 227 -10.44 -5.62 2.66
N THR A 228 -9.51 -5.43 1.74
CA THR A 228 -8.48 -4.39 1.84
C THR A 228 -8.98 -3.11 1.17
N LEU A 229 -8.65 -1.95 1.75
CA LEU A 229 -8.86 -0.64 1.15
C LEU A 229 -7.68 -0.20 0.27
N ASP A 230 -6.55 -0.93 0.39
CA ASP A 230 -5.36 -0.77 -0.41
C ASP A 230 -5.10 -2.07 -1.20
N SER A 231 -5.23 -2.01 -2.53
CA SER A 231 -5.05 -3.17 -3.41
C SER A 231 -3.64 -3.76 -3.34
N GLU A 232 -2.64 -2.96 -2.94
CA GLU A 232 -1.26 -3.42 -2.75
C GLU A 232 -1.12 -4.28 -1.48
N VAL A 233 -2.08 -4.17 -0.55
CA VAL A 233 -2.04 -4.85 0.75
C VAL A 233 -2.94 -6.08 0.75
N LYS A 234 -2.35 -7.21 0.32
CA LYS A 234 -3.01 -8.52 0.30
C LYS A 234 -2.49 -9.43 1.42
N ILE A 235 -3.36 -9.74 2.39
CA ILE A 235 -2.96 -10.45 3.60
C ILE A 235 -3.87 -11.67 3.81
N PRO A 236 -3.30 -12.86 4.12
CA PRO A 236 -4.10 -14.00 4.51
C PRO A 236 -4.70 -13.79 5.90
N TYR A 237 -5.93 -14.23 6.09
CA TYR A 237 -6.64 -14.13 7.35
C TYR A 237 -7.36 -15.43 7.69
N LYS A 238 -7.70 -15.59 8.97
CA LYS A 238 -8.55 -16.65 9.48
C LYS A 238 -9.73 -16.02 10.23
N ILE A 239 -10.95 -16.34 9.83
CA ILE A 239 -12.17 -16.02 10.57
C ILE A 239 -12.57 -17.25 11.36
N SER A 240 -12.90 -17.09 12.64
CA SER A 240 -13.43 -18.16 13.49
C SER A 240 -14.73 -17.70 14.14
N ILE A 241 -15.77 -18.52 14.16
CA ILE A 241 -16.94 -18.34 15.03
C ILE A 241 -16.76 -19.28 16.21
N LEU A 242 -16.76 -18.71 17.42
CA LEU A 242 -16.49 -19.37 18.68
C LEU A 242 -17.80 -19.55 19.46
N ASN A 243 -17.96 -20.71 20.08
CA ASN A 243 -18.96 -20.90 21.13
C ASN A 243 -18.39 -20.37 22.46
N ARG A 244 -19.03 -19.39 23.08
CA ARG A 244 -18.52 -18.80 24.34
C ARG A 244 -18.48 -19.80 25.49
N SER A 245 -19.29 -20.86 25.43
CA SER A 245 -19.34 -21.91 26.46
C SER A 245 -18.26 -22.98 26.28
N ASP A 246 -17.60 -23.01 25.12
CA ASP A 246 -16.57 -23.99 24.77
C ASP A 246 -15.67 -23.43 23.65
N ASP A 247 -14.49 -22.91 24.03
CA ASP A 247 -13.52 -22.32 23.10
C ASP A 247 -12.90 -23.34 22.13
N GLU A 248 -13.03 -24.66 22.38
CA GLU A 248 -12.64 -25.71 21.44
C GLU A 248 -13.69 -25.90 20.34
N ASN A 249 -14.97 -25.63 20.64
CA ASN A 249 -16.04 -25.67 19.67
C ASN A 249 -16.07 -24.39 18.81
N LYS A 250 -15.36 -24.44 17.68
CA LYS A 250 -15.31 -23.35 16.70
C LYS A 250 -15.40 -23.83 15.26
N ILE A 251 -16.02 -23.02 14.42
CA ILE A 251 -15.93 -23.14 12.96
C ILE A 251 -15.00 -22.06 12.42
N SER A 252 -14.10 -22.43 11.52
CA SER A 252 -13.08 -21.52 11.01
C SER A 252 -12.98 -21.56 9.49
N PHE A 253 -12.61 -20.42 8.91
CA PHE A 253 -12.31 -20.26 7.49
C PHE A 253 -11.02 -19.49 7.32
N ARG A 254 -10.19 -19.92 6.36
CA ARG A 254 -8.96 -19.23 5.98
C ARG A 254 -9.13 -18.67 4.58
N GLY A 255 -8.88 -17.37 4.42
CA GLY A 255 -8.99 -16.66 3.16
C GLY A 255 -7.85 -15.66 2.94
N LYS A 256 -7.94 -14.90 1.85
CA LYS A 256 -7.09 -13.74 1.56
C LYS A 256 -7.95 -12.51 1.37
N THR A 257 -7.43 -11.34 1.72
CA THR A 257 -8.18 -10.08 1.59
C THR A 257 -8.58 -9.81 0.13
N ALA A 258 -9.87 -9.55 -0.09
CA ALA A 258 -10.40 -9.17 -1.41
C ALA A 258 -10.22 -7.67 -1.66
N ASP A 259 -10.17 -7.24 -2.93
CA ASP A 259 -10.11 -5.81 -3.23
C ASP A 259 -11.44 -5.13 -2.90
N PHE A 260 -11.35 -3.85 -2.55
CA PHE A 260 -12.55 -3.05 -2.37
C PHE A 260 -13.38 -2.96 -3.66
N GLU A 261 -12.70 -2.87 -4.80
CA GLU A 261 -13.28 -2.74 -6.14
C GLU A 261 -13.94 -4.04 -6.65
N ASP A 262 -13.69 -5.19 -6.00
CA ASP A 262 -14.36 -6.47 -6.25
C ASP A 262 -15.83 -6.47 -5.75
N ILE A 263 -16.52 -5.33 -5.83
CA ILE A 263 -17.89 -5.07 -5.35
C ILE A 263 -18.87 -6.15 -5.84
N GLY A 264 -18.58 -6.76 -6.99
CA GLY A 264 -19.41 -7.76 -7.65
C GLY A 264 -19.62 -9.09 -6.92
N LEU A 265 -18.80 -9.44 -5.92
CA LEU A 265 -18.84 -10.79 -5.30
C LEU A 265 -20.17 -11.13 -4.61
N LEU A 266 -20.92 -10.14 -4.15
CA LEU A 266 -22.20 -10.35 -3.45
C LEU A 266 -23.41 -10.24 -4.38
N SER A 267 -23.32 -9.39 -5.41
CA SER A 267 -24.30 -9.34 -6.51
C SER A 267 -24.29 -10.59 -7.39
N GLN A 268 -23.26 -11.46 -7.26
CA GLN A 268 -23.11 -12.69 -8.03
C GLN A 268 -23.70 -13.93 -7.32
N TYR A 269 -24.36 -13.76 -6.16
CA TYR A 269 -25.07 -14.87 -5.51
C TYR A 269 -26.13 -15.48 -6.44
N PRO A 270 -26.23 -16.83 -6.58
CA PRO A 270 -25.57 -17.88 -5.80
C PRO A 270 -24.21 -18.36 -6.31
N ASN A 271 -23.71 -17.83 -7.43
CA ASN A 271 -22.46 -18.26 -8.08
C ASN A 271 -21.21 -17.61 -7.46
N ILE A 272 -21.16 -17.58 -6.13
CA ILE A 272 -20.03 -17.04 -5.39
C ILE A 272 -18.93 -18.10 -5.28
N ASP A 273 -17.69 -17.69 -5.49
CA ASP A 273 -16.51 -18.49 -5.18
C ASP A 273 -16.40 -18.72 -3.66
N LYS A 274 -16.91 -19.86 -3.21
CA LYS A 274 -16.91 -20.30 -1.80
C LYS A 274 -15.49 -20.48 -1.22
N THR A 275 -14.45 -20.46 -2.05
CA THR A 275 -13.06 -20.50 -1.56
C THR A 275 -12.57 -19.14 -1.06
N LYS A 276 -13.29 -18.07 -1.39
CA LYS A 276 -12.94 -16.69 -1.02
C LYS A 276 -13.82 -16.10 0.08
N ILE A 277 -14.97 -16.73 0.35
CA ILE A 277 -15.98 -16.25 1.28
C ILE A 277 -16.27 -17.32 2.33
N PHE A 278 -16.31 -16.91 3.60
CA PHE A 278 -16.78 -17.79 4.66
C PHE A 278 -18.31 -17.85 4.64
N SER A 279 -18.87 -18.97 4.18
CA SER A 279 -20.31 -19.21 4.14
C SER A 279 -20.73 -20.15 5.26
N VAL A 280 -21.71 -19.76 6.06
CA VAL A 280 -22.25 -20.57 7.16
C VAL A 280 -23.78 -20.57 7.07
N HIS A 281 -24.37 -21.76 7.16
CA HIS A 281 -25.83 -21.88 7.22
C HIS A 281 -26.34 -21.38 8.58
N TYR A 282 -27.49 -20.69 8.60
CA TYR A 282 -28.08 -20.11 9.81
C TYR A 282 -28.25 -21.16 10.93
N ASP A 283 -28.77 -22.34 10.61
CA ASP A 283 -28.99 -23.40 11.61
C ASP A 283 -27.68 -23.87 12.25
N THR A 284 -26.57 -23.93 11.49
CA THR A 284 -25.25 -24.23 12.05
C THR A 284 -24.83 -23.16 13.04
N LEU A 285 -25.07 -21.89 12.71
CA LEU A 285 -24.72 -20.75 13.55
C LEU A 285 -25.50 -20.73 14.87
N GLN A 286 -26.75 -21.22 14.89
CA GLN A 286 -27.55 -21.31 16.12
C GLN A 286 -26.84 -22.14 17.20
N ASN A 287 -26.11 -23.18 16.82
CA ASN A 287 -25.33 -24.02 17.74
C ASN A 287 -24.14 -23.28 18.41
N TYR A 288 -23.72 -22.15 17.84
CA TYR A 288 -22.65 -21.29 18.36
C TYR A 288 -23.21 -20.02 19.02
N SER A 289 -24.53 -19.88 19.09
CA SER A 289 -25.18 -18.70 19.61
C SER A 289 -25.48 -18.81 21.12
N PHE A 290 -25.53 -17.67 21.81
CA PHE A 290 -25.84 -17.57 23.24
C PHE A 290 -26.79 -16.40 23.49
N GLN A 291 -27.64 -16.50 24.51
CA GLN A 291 -28.51 -15.40 24.91
C GLN A 291 -27.79 -14.51 25.94
N ASN A 292 -27.77 -13.20 25.72
CA ASN A 292 -27.29 -12.26 26.73
C ASN A 292 -28.38 -12.03 27.79
N GLN A 293 -27.98 -12.07 29.06
CA GLN A 293 -28.90 -11.94 30.17
C GLN A 293 -29.37 -10.49 30.40
N GLU A 294 -28.59 -9.51 29.95
CA GLU A 294 -28.89 -8.08 30.17
C GLU A 294 -29.98 -7.54 29.24
N ASP A 295 -30.00 -8.01 27.98
CA ASP A 295 -30.92 -7.51 26.93
C ASP A 295 -31.84 -8.59 26.35
N GLY A 296 -31.63 -9.86 26.70
CA GLY A 296 -32.41 -11.00 26.21
C GLY A 296 -32.18 -11.38 24.75
N LEU A 297 -31.22 -10.77 24.04
CA LEU A 297 -30.93 -11.02 22.64
C LEU A 297 -29.94 -12.19 22.46
N ILE A 298 -29.93 -12.79 21.27
CA ILE A 298 -29.03 -13.89 20.90
C ILE A 298 -27.77 -13.33 20.22
N TYR A 299 -26.62 -13.92 20.49
CA TYR A 299 -25.29 -13.45 20.05
C TYR A 299 -24.40 -14.61 19.63
N PHE A 300 -23.38 -14.36 18.81
CA PHE A 300 -22.25 -15.28 18.59
C PHE A 300 -20.94 -14.51 18.76
N SER A 301 -19.82 -15.20 18.98
CA SER A 301 -18.49 -14.56 18.98
C SER A 301 -17.78 -14.86 17.67
N LEU A 302 -17.46 -13.85 16.87
CA LEU A 302 -16.52 -14.00 15.76
C LEU A 302 -15.11 -13.66 16.24
N HIS A 303 -14.08 -14.12 15.55
CA HIS A 303 -12.68 -13.76 15.77
C HIS A 303 -12.00 -13.68 14.41
N VAL A 304 -11.28 -12.59 14.14
CA VAL A 304 -10.55 -12.39 12.87
C VAL A 304 -9.07 -12.26 13.19
N GLU A 305 -8.28 -13.18 12.65
CA GLU A 305 -6.85 -13.26 12.83
C GLU A 305 -6.14 -13.01 11.50
N PHE A 306 -5.20 -12.07 11.45
CA PHE A 306 -4.38 -11.82 10.27
C PHE A 306 -3.07 -12.56 10.38
N LEU A 307 -2.81 -13.39 9.38
CA LEU A 307 -1.69 -14.32 9.38
C LEU A 307 -0.51 -13.61 8.71
N SER A 308 0.50 -13.22 9.48
CA SER A 308 1.70 -12.62 8.90
C SER A 308 2.51 -13.67 8.15
N ALA A 309 2.92 -13.37 6.92
CA ALA A 309 3.93 -14.13 6.20
C ALA A 309 5.29 -13.90 6.87
N GLY A 310 5.60 -14.64 7.94
CA GLY A 310 6.92 -14.61 8.58
C GLY A 310 6.99 -14.67 10.10
N TYR A 311 5.88 -14.74 10.83
CA TYR A 311 5.94 -15.06 12.26
C TYR A 311 5.66 -16.54 12.44
N ARG A 312 6.73 -17.34 12.62
CA ARG A 312 6.59 -18.70 13.14
C ARG A 312 5.94 -18.57 14.52
N GLU A 313 4.89 -19.36 14.76
CA GLU A 313 4.41 -19.62 16.11
C GLU A 313 5.62 -20.03 16.94
N VAL A 314 5.95 -19.23 17.96
CA VAL A 314 6.70 -19.76 19.09
C VAL A 314 5.71 -20.69 19.76
N VAL A 315 5.88 -21.99 19.47
CA VAL A 315 5.25 -23.04 20.25
C VAL A 315 5.96 -22.97 21.61
N ASP A 316 5.23 -22.52 22.63
CA ASP A 316 5.66 -22.72 24.01
C ASP A 316 5.50 -24.22 24.30
N ASP A 317 6.64 -24.89 24.51
CA ASP A 317 6.76 -26.25 25.05
C ASP A 317 6.44 -26.29 26.56
#